data_AF-A0A5C4M470-F1
#
_entry.id   AF-A0A5C4M470-F1
#
_cell.length_a   1.000
_cell.length_b   1.000
_cell.length_c   1.000
_cell.angle_alpha   90.00
_cell.angle_beta   90.00
_cell.angle_gamma   90.00
#
_symmetry.space_group_name_H-M   'P 1'
#
loop_
_entity.id
_entity.type
_entity.pdbx_description
1 polymer ?
#
loop_
_entity_poly.entity_id
_entity_poly.type
_entity_poly.pdbx_seq_one_letter_code
_entity_poly.pdbx_strand_id
1 'polypeptide(L)'
;MAIDDDVAPAEPLLSRRPLVFAAVAGFVLGMLVMGLLWLGASSGSGATEDARAACGALDRAGPLPEGYAGQAALPPETVQHITAARDLSAAAAARNPAYGDLARHLDGVSRMVISLNFADPAGRGHLALARQLCGGL
;
A
#
# COMPACT_ATOMS: atom_id res chain seq x y z
N MET A 1 -16.88 80.43 -16.10
CA MET A 1 -17.45 79.69 -14.97
C MET A 1 -18.38 78.63 -15.54
N ALA A 2 -17.88 77.40 -15.66
CA ALA A 2 -18.65 76.19 -15.91
C ALA A 2 -17.82 75.04 -15.30
N ILE A 3 -18.47 74.29 -14.41
CA ILE A 3 -17.94 73.14 -13.68
C ILE A 3 -18.09 71.95 -14.63
N ASP A 4 -17.01 71.26 -14.96
CA ASP A 4 -17.07 69.92 -15.54
C ASP A 4 -16.81 68.93 -14.40
N ASP A 5 -17.88 68.23 -14.04
CA ASP A 5 -17.93 67.20 -13.01
C ASP A 5 -17.01 66.03 -13.37
N ASP A 6 -15.97 65.82 -12.58
CA ASP A 6 -15.12 64.63 -12.61
C ASP A 6 -15.90 63.45 -11.97
N VAL A 7 -16.80 62.84 -12.76
CA VAL A 7 -17.51 61.63 -12.38
C VAL A 7 -16.57 60.44 -12.54
N ALA A 8 -15.81 60.14 -11.49
CA ALA A 8 -15.16 58.85 -11.34
C ALA A 8 -16.23 57.73 -11.35
N PRO A 9 -16.07 56.64 -12.12
CA PRO A 9 -17.03 55.54 -12.12
C PRO A 9 -17.01 54.87 -10.75
N ALA A 10 -18.14 54.93 -10.04
CA ALA A 10 -18.34 54.17 -8.81
C ALA A 10 -18.29 52.67 -9.14
N GLU A 11 -17.21 52.00 -8.76
CA GLU A 11 -17.16 50.54 -8.82
C GLU A 11 -18.29 49.97 -7.95
N PRO A 12 -19.17 49.10 -8.48
CA PRO A 12 -20.18 48.47 -7.65
C PRO A 12 -19.45 47.62 -6.63
N LEU A 13 -19.65 47.91 -5.34
CA LEU A 13 -19.24 47.05 -4.23
C LEU A 13 -20.07 45.76 -4.31
N LEU A 14 -19.69 44.88 -5.23
CA LEU A 14 -20.31 43.58 -5.43
C LEU A 14 -20.14 42.85 -4.09
N SER A 15 -21.26 42.63 -3.40
CA SER A 15 -21.29 41.96 -2.11
C SER A 15 -20.47 40.67 -2.20
N ARG A 16 -19.46 40.52 -1.33
CA ARG A 16 -18.59 39.33 -1.34
C ARG A 16 -19.31 38.07 -0.87
N ARG A 17 -20.51 38.22 -0.27
CA ARG A 17 -21.31 37.13 0.29
C ARG A 17 -21.63 36.01 -0.72
N PRO A 18 -22.19 36.26 -1.92
CA PRO A 18 -22.43 35.21 -2.91
C PRO A 18 -21.16 34.47 -3.34
N LEU A 19 -20.02 35.16 -3.41
CA LEU A 19 -18.75 34.56 -3.80
C LEU A 19 -18.21 33.62 -2.71
N VAL A 20 -18.38 33.98 -1.44
CA VAL A 20 -18.07 33.12 -0.28
C VAL A 20 -19.01 31.90 -0.24
N PHE A 21 -20.30 32.08 -0.50
CA PHE A 21 -21.24 30.96 -0.54
C PHE A 21 -20.92 29.96 -1.65
N ALA A 22 -20.55 30.43 -2.85
CA ALA A 22 -20.12 29.56 -3.93
C ALA A 22 -18.84 28.78 -3.57
N ALA A 23 -17.88 29.44 -2.91
CA ALA A 23 -16.65 28.79 -2.46
C ALA A 23 -16.91 27.71 -1.39
N VAL A 24 -17.75 28.00 -0.39
CA VAL A 24 -18.11 27.03 0.66
C VAL A 24 -18.88 25.85 0.06
N ALA A 25 -19.82 26.11 -0.84
CA ALA A 25 -20.57 25.05 -1.52
C ALA A 25 -19.63 24.13 -2.32
N GLY A 26 -18.71 24.71 -3.09
CA GLY A 26 -17.69 23.95 -3.84
C GLY A 26 -16.77 23.13 -2.92
N PHE A 27 -16.36 23.70 -1.78
CA PHE A 27 -15.52 23.01 -0.81
C PHE A 27 -16.23 21.82 -0.15
N VAL A 28 -17.48 22.00 0.26
CA VAL A 28 -18.31 20.92 0.83
C VAL A 28 -18.52 19.81 -0.20
N LEU A 29 -18.81 20.17 -1.46
CA LEU A 29 -18.95 19.19 -2.54
C LEU A 29 -17.65 18.42 -2.77
N GLY A 30 -16.51 19.13 -2.80
CA GLY A 30 -15.18 18.53 -2.95
C GLY A 30 -14.85 17.56 -1.82
N MET A 31 -15.12 17.94 -0.56
CA MET A 31 -14.92 17.06 0.59
C MET A 31 -15.86 15.84 0.58
N LEU A 32 -17.11 16.00 0.14
CA LEU A 32 -18.04 14.88 -0.01
C LEU A 32 -17.53 13.86 -1.03
N VAL A 33 -17.11 14.33 -2.21
CA VAL A 33 -16.57 13.47 -3.26
C VAL A 33 -15.29 12.78 -2.81
N MET A 34 -14.38 13.50 -2.15
CA MET A 34 -13.16 12.89 -1.59
C MET A 34 -13.47 11.89 -0.49
N GLY A 35 -14.44 12.17 0.38
CA GLY A 35 -14.89 11.22 1.39
C GLY A 35 -15.41 9.93 0.77
N LEU A 36 -16.26 10.03 -0.26
CA LEU A 36 -16.82 8.88 -0.98
C LEU A 36 -15.73 8.06 -1.71
N LEU A 37 -14.76 8.72 -2.34
CA LEU A 37 -13.60 8.07 -2.95
C LEU A 37 -12.78 7.31 -1.92
N TRP A 38 -12.60 7.89 -0.73
CA TRP A 38 -11.89 7.23 0.37
C TRP A 38 -12.61 5.98 0.86
N LEU A 39 -13.93 6.07 1.09
CA LEU A 39 -14.78 4.94 1.46
C LEU A 39 -14.69 3.80 0.41
N GLY A 40 -14.73 4.13 -0.88
CA GLY A 40 -14.59 3.18 -1.98
C GLY A 40 -13.22 2.49 -2.04
N ALA A 41 -12.13 3.23 -1.82
CA ALA A 41 -10.76 2.70 -1.85
C ALA A 41 -10.50 1.62 -0.77
N SER A 42 -11.24 1.64 0.33
CA SER A 42 -10.98 0.77 1.48
C SER A 42 -11.54 -0.65 1.41
N SER A 43 -12.46 -0.93 0.47
CA SER A 43 -13.38 -2.08 0.60
C SER A 43 -13.05 -3.33 -0.22
N GLY A 44 -12.06 -3.30 -1.13
CA GLY A 44 -11.80 -4.48 -1.99
C GLY A 44 -10.41 -4.63 -2.60
N SER A 45 -9.63 -3.55 -2.78
CA SER A 45 -8.32 -3.63 -3.44
C SER A 45 -7.16 -3.96 -2.51
N GLY A 46 -7.24 -3.56 -1.24
CA GLY A 46 -6.10 -3.61 -0.33
C GLY A 46 -5.55 -5.01 -0.08
N ALA A 47 -6.41 -6.03 0.05
CA ALA A 47 -5.94 -7.40 0.30
C ALA A 47 -5.17 -7.98 -0.89
N THR A 48 -5.66 -7.76 -2.11
CA THR A 48 -4.98 -8.21 -3.33
C THR A 48 -3.71 -7.41 -3.59
N GLU A 49 -3.72 -6.11 -3.29
CA GLU A 49 -2.55 -5.25 -3.39
C GLU A 49 -1.46 -5.64 -2.38
N ASP A 50 -1.83 -5.90 -1.13
CA ASP A 50 -0.95 -6.43 -0.09
C ASP A 50 -0.38 -7.80 -0.50
N ALA A 51 -1.19 -8.70 -1.05
CA ALA A 51 -0.73 -10.00 -1.55
C ALA A 51 0.28 -9.85 -2.72
N ARG A 52 0.03 -8.95 -3.67
CA ARG A 52 0.97 -8.66 -4.76
C ARG A 52 2.25 -8.00 -4.26
N ALA A 53 2.14 -7.08 -3.31
CA ALA A 53 3.29 -6.44 -2.70
C ALA A 53 4.13 -7.45 -1.90
N ALA A 54 3.49 -8.42 -1.25
CA ALA A 54 4.17 -9.53 -0.58
C ALA A 54 4.95 -10.39 -1.58
N CYS A 55 4.34 -10.76 -2.70
CA CYS A 55 5.02 -11.50 -3.77
C CYS A 55 6.16 -10.70 -4.40
N GLY A 56 5.98 -9.41 -4.63
CA GLY A 56 7.05 -8.52 -5.11
C GLY A 56 8.20 -8.36 -4.11
N ALA A 57 7.91 -8.41 -2.80
CA ALA A 57 8.94 -8.42 -1.77
C ALA A 57 9.69 -9.76 -1.73
N LEU A 58 8.98 -10.90 -1.88
CA LEU A 58 9.61 -12.22 -1.98
C LEU A 58 10.55 -12.31 -3.21
N ASP A 59 10.14 -11.75 -4.34
CA ASP A 59 10.97 -11.73 -5.56
C ASP A 59 12.23 -10.88 -5.37
N ARG A 60 12.08 -9.68 -4.77
CA ARG A 60 13.21 -8.80 -4.41
C ARG A 60 14.17 -9.39 -3.39
N ALA A 61 13.72 -10.32 -2.55
CA ALA A 61 14.62 -11.03 -1.63
C ALA A 61 15.67 -11.88 -2.37
N GLY A 62 15.40 -12.25 -3.62
CA GLY A 62 16.32 -13.01 -4.46
C GLY A 62 16.40 -14.50 -4.10
N PRO A 63 17.35 -15.23 -4.71
CA PRO A 63 17.58 -16.63 -4.39
C PRO A 63 18.14 -16.77 -2.97
N LEU A 64 17.51 -17.64 -2.19
CA LEU A 64 17.98 -18.01 -0.86
C LEU A 64 19.08 -19.08 -0.98
N PRO A 65 20.07 -19.11 -0.06
CA PRO A 65 21.12 -20.12 -0.09
C PRO A 65 20.56 -21.54 0.00
N GLU A 66 21.29 -22.50 -0.55
CA GLU A 66 21.00 -23.91 -0.35
C GLU A 66 21.81 -24.43 0.84
N GLY A 67 21.14 -24.94 1.88
CA GLY A 67 21.81 -25.56 3.05
C GLY A 67 21.89 -24.66 4.29
N TYR A 68 22.87 -24.92 5.16
CA TYR A 68 23.11 -24.07 6.33
C TYR A 68 23.97 -22.88 5.92
N ALA A 69 23.51 -21.67 6.23
CA ALA A 69 24.25 -20.45 5.95
C ALA A 69 24.56 -19.70 7.25
N GLY A 70 25.75 -19.10 7.35
CA GLY A 70 26.04 -18.15 8.44
C GLY A 70 25.31 -16.82 8.23
N GLN A 71 25.05 -16.07 9.30
CA GLN A 71 24.36 -14.76 9.22
C GLN A 71 25.04 -13.80 8.22
N ALA A 72 26.37 -13.88 8.08
CA ALA A 72 27.15 -13.06 7.15
C ALA A 72 26.93 -13.41 5.66
N ALA A 73 26.32 -14.56 5.37
CA ALA A 73 26.02 -14.99 4.01
C ALA A 73 24.69 -14.42 3.49
N LEU A 74 23.86 -13.84 4.35
CA LEU A 74 22.64 -13.16 3.94
C LEU A 74 22.84 -11.65 3.89
N PRO A 75 22.54 -11.02 2.75
CA PRO A 75 22.38 -9.57 2.69
C PRO A 75 21.28 -9.13 3.67
N PRO A 76 21.47 -8.03 4.43
CA PRO A 76 20.45 -7.50 5.34
C PRO A 76 19.11 -7.21 4.63
N GLU A 77 19.19 -6.77 3.37
CA GLU A 77 18.03 -6.50 2.52
C GLU A 77 17.19 -7.75 2.22
N THR A 78 17.81 -8.93 2.09
CA THR A 78 17.08 -10.20 1.93
C THR A 78 16.20 -10.47 3.13
N VAL A 79 16.72 -10.30 4.35
CA VAL A 79 15.93 -10.49 5.57
C VAL A 79 14.78 -9.49 5.62
N GLN A 80 15.06 -8.22 5.31
CA GLN A 80 14.04 -7.16 5.29
C GLN A 80 12.93 -7.43 4.26
N HIS A 81 13.29 -7.91 3.08
CA HIS A 81 12.33 -8.26 2.03
C HIS A 81 11.47 -9.47 2.40
N ILE A 82 12.05 -10.50 3.02
CA ILE A 82 11.27 -11.65 3.51
C ILE A 82 10.33 -11.25 4.66
N THR A 83 10.78 -10.41 5.59
CA THR A 83 9.90 -9.91 6.66
C THR A 83 8.77 -9.07 6.09
N ALA A 84 9.06 -8.19 5.11
CA ALA A 84 8.03 -7.42 4.44
C ALA A 84 7.02 -8.32 3.70
N ALA A 85 7.50 -9.36 3.02
CA ALA A 85 6.62 -10.33 2.36
C ALA A 85 5.67 -11.01 3.35
N ARG A 86 6.21 -11.46 4.50
CA ARG A 86 5.43 -12.05 5.59
C ARG A 86 4.37 -11.08 6.11
N ASP A 87 4.75 -9.86 6.47
CA ASP A 87 3.84 -8.90 7.10
C ASP A 87 2.70 -8.49 6.14
N LEU A 88 3.03 -8.23 4.87
CA LEU A 88 2.05 -7.90 3.83
C LEU A 88 1.09 -9.06 3.55
N SER A 89 1.60 -10.30 3.46
CA SER A 89 0.73 -11.45 3.26
C SER A 89 -0.19 -11.73 4.46
N ALA A 90 0.29 -11.48 5.68
CA ALA A 90 -0.54 -11.55 6.89
C ALA A 90 -1.64 -10.48 6.88
N ALA A 91 -1.31 -9.25 6.47
CA ALA A 91 -2.30 -8.18 6.29
C ALA A 91 -3.35 -8.53 5.22
N ALA A 92 -2.92 -9.10 4.09
CA ALA A 92 -3.80 -9.59 3.05
C ALA A 92 -4.75 -10.67 3.59
N ALA A 93 -4.23 -11.65 4.34
CA ALA A 93 -5.02 -12.74 4.92
C ALA A 93 -6.00 -12.26 6.01
N ALA A 94 -5.62 -11.24 6.78
CA ALA A 94 -6.49 -10.63 7.79
C ALA A 94 -7.70 -9.94 7.16
N ARG A 95 -7.55 -9.40 5.94
CA ARG A 95 -8.63 -8.75 5.18
C ARG A 95 -9.42 -9.73 4.32
N ASN A 96 -8.75 -10.73 3.74
CA ASN A 96 -9.35 -11.74 2.89
C ASN A 96 -8.75 -13.13 3.18
N PRO A 97 -9.54 -14.07 3.72
CA PRO A 97 -9.04 -15.39 4.10
C PRO A 97 -8.54 -16.24 2.92
N ALA A 98 -8.89 -15.89 1.67
CA ALA A 98 -8.36 -16.54 0.47
C ALA A 98 -6.82 -16.46 0.39
N TYR A 99 -6.19 -15.46 1.01
CA TYR A 99 -4.73 -15.33 1.07
C TYR A 99 -4.10 -16.05 2.28
N GLY A 100 -4.87 -16.81 3.06
CA GLY A 100 -4.40 -17.50 4.25
C GLY A 100 -3.27 -18.50 3.99
N ASP A 101 -3.32 -19.21 2.86
CA ASP A 101 -2.25 -20.14 2.48
C ASP A 101 -0.96 -19.39 2.13
N LEU A 102 -1.05 -18.28 1.40
CA LEU A 102 0.09 -17.42 1.09
C LEU A 102 0.78 -16.94 2.38
N ALA A 103 0.00 -16.42 3.33
CA ALA A 103 0.50 -15.96 4.62
C ALA A 103 1.20 -17.07 5.41
N ARG A 104 0.61 -18.28 5.43
CA ARG A 104 1.19 -19.43 6.12
C ARG A 104 2.53 -19.85 5.52
N HIS A 105 2.62 -19.88 4.19
CA HIS A 105 3.86 -20.24 3.52
C HIS A 105 4.95 -19.17 3.70
N LEU A 106 4.62 -17.88 3.61
CA LEU A 106 5.59 -16.82 3.86
C LEU A 106 6.04 -16.73 5.33
N ASP A 107 5.18 -17.08 6.30
CA ASP A 107 5.59 -17.25 7.70
C ASP A 107 6.62 -18.38 7.86
N GLY A 108 6.40 -19.52 7.21
CA GLY A 108 7.36 -20.63 7.17
C GLY A 108 8.72 -20.23 6.57
N VAL A 109 8.71 -19.47 5.48
CA VAL A 109 9.94 -18.92 4.85
C VAL A 109 10.64 -17.95 5.80
N SER A 110 9.91 -17.07 6.48
CA SER A 110 10.49 -16.14 7.46
C SER A 110 11.16 -16.86 8.62
N ARG A 111 10.53 -17.91 9.18
CA ARG A 111 11.15 -18.73 10.23
C ARG A 111 12.42 -19.44 9.75
N MET A 112 12.42 -19.94 8.52
CA MET A 112 13.61 -20.55 7.91
C MET A 112 14.76 -19.53 7.79
N VAL A 113 14.48 -18.31 7.31
CA VAL A 113 15.47 -17.22 7.19
C VAL A 113 16.00 -16.79 8.55
N ILE A 114 15.13 -16.61 9.55
CA ILE A 114 15.53 -16.20 10.91
C ILE A 114 16.36 -17.28 11.61
N SER A 115 16.03 -18.56 11.38
CA SER A 115 16.81 -19.68 11.93
C SER A 115 18.08 -20.00 11.13
N LEU A 116 18.29 -19.34 9.99
CA LEU A 116 19.38 -19.58 9.04
C LEU A 116 19.50 -21.04 8.54
N ASN A 117 18.44 -21.83 8.73
CA ASN A 117 18.41 -23.24 8.38
C ASN A 117 17.74 -23.44 7.02
N PHE A 118 18.40 -23.03 5.93
CA PHE A 118 17.86 -23.22 4.57
C PHE A 118 17.94 -24.67 4.07
N ALA A 119 18.55 -25.56 4.86
CA ALA A 119 18.53 -27.00 4.63
C ALA A 119 17.18 -27.64 5.01
N ASP A 120 16.38 -26.97 5.86
CA ASP A 120 15.11 -27.50 6.36
C ASP A 120 14.13 -27.82 5.20
N PRO A 121 13.72 -29.09 5.02
CA PRO A 121 12.79 -29.46 3.96
C PRO A 121 11.43 -28.78 4.12
N ALA A 122 10.98 -28.49 5.35
CA ALA A 122 9.71 -27.80 5.56
C ALA A 122 9.80 -26.35 5.07
N GLY A 123 10.83 -25.60 5.50
CA GLY A 123 11.10 -24.23 5.03
C GLY A 123 11.21 -24.13 3.50
N ARG A 124 11.93 -25.07 2.86
CA ARG A 124 12.03 -25.11 1.38
C ARG A 124 10.70 -25.45 0.71
N GLY A 125 9.90 -26.34 1.30
CA GLY A 125 8.54 -26.61 0.83
C GLY A 125 7.65 -25.37 0.90
N HIS A 126 7.73 -24.61 1.99
CA HIS A 126 7.01 -23.34 2.12
C HIS A 126 7.46 -22.32 1.07
N LEU A 127 8.76 -22.22 0.76
CA LEU A 127 9.26 -21.33 -0.29
C LEU A 127 8.72 -21.70 -1.68
N ALA A 128 8.74 -22.99 -2.02
CA ALA A 128 8.22 -23.47 -3.31
C ALA A 128 6.73 -23.18 -3.47
N LEU A 129 5.93 -23.46 -2.43
CA LEU A 129 4.49 -23.21 -2.43
C LEU A 129 4.16 -21.72 -2.45
N ALA A 130 4.91 -20.89 -1.71
CA ALA A 130 4.75 -19.43 -1.75
C ALA A 130 5.00 -18.89 -3.17
N ARG A 131 6.07 -19.35 -3.85
CA ARG A 131 6.35 -18.97 -5.24
C ARG A 131 5.26 -19.43 -6.21
N GLN A 132 4.72 -20.63 -6.02
CA GLN A 132 3.61 -21.14 -6.83
C GLN A 132 2.35 -20.28 -6.65
N LEU A 133 2.00 -19.93 -5.42
CA LEU A 133 0.85 -19.06 -5.13
C LEU A 133 1.04 -17.66 -5.72
N CYS A 134 2.25 -17.11 -5.63
CA CYS A 134 2.59 -15.83 -6.25
C CYS A 134 2.52 -15.85 -7.78
N GLY A 135 2.74 -16.99 -8.43
CA GLY A 135 2.57 -17.14 -9.88
C GLY A 135 1.11 -17.18 -10.35
N GLY A 136 0.15 -17.35 -9.43
CA GLY A 136 -1.28 -17.37 -9.72
C GLY A 136 -2.04 -16.10 -9.36
N LEU A 137 -1.34 -15.04 -8.97
CA LEU A 137 -1.86 -13.75 -8.45
C LEU A 137 -1.83 -12.63 -9.51
#